data_AF-A0AA35Y3F1-F1
#
_entry.id   AF-A0AA35Y3F1-F1
#
_cell.length_a   1.000
_cell.length_b   1.000
_cell.length_c   1.000
_cell.angle_alpha   90.00
_cell.angle_beta   90.00
_cell.angle_gamma   90.00
#
_symmetry.space_group_name_H-M   'P 1'
#
loop_
_entity.id
_entity.type
_entity.pdbx_description
1 polymer ?
#
loop_
_entity_poly.entity_id
_entity_poly.type
_entity_poly.pdbx_seq_one_letter_code
_entity_poly.pdbx_strand_id
1 'polypeptide(L)'
;MATNAAARRQRILIRALYTGVLIVLARTVYLIITTAPSTTTTTNMTTPHESSWKADTDEQLVKYYSSVFQDLISDGILTVDSRTLTIGAESPQYIAALREAGIAYSKAIKKNVRFPFMNNSFDLQFSAHSGLDSSAYPGELSSELTRTLKPEGYLIIHTESKDSYSLNSLLDLFDSFKLIRSREVPVQHWSIPRIREVILKKQNGILRRRRNLAGSCSVPAYKKELIQNSEPLIAEEPMKPWISLKRNLKNIKYLPSMADISFKTRYIYIDVGARNYGSSIGSWFKKLYPKQNKPFKIFAVESDKRFHQEYKSKKKITLLPYAAWVRNESLFFEINRQPNIKNEDKGRGMGRAQSAQTSTSFLGDLNKIQGFDFANWVKNSFTEKDFVVVKMDIEGTEFDIIRKMVETGAICLIDEMFLECHYNRWRRCCKGERSSKYQNEYNECMELFSSLREKGVLVHQWW
;
A
#
# COMPACT_ATOMS: atom_id res chain seq x y z
N MET A 1 -68.57 5.12 -37.79
CA MET A 1 -67.70 3.92 -37.72
C MET A 1 -66.37 4.03 -38.50
N ALA A 2 -66.12 5.07 -39.31
CA ALA A 2 -64.89 5.19 -40.12
C ALA A 2 -63.63 5.70 -39.38
N THR A 3 -63.77 6.37 -38.23
CA THR A 3 -62.65 7.04 -37.53
C THR A 3 -61.79 6.10 -36.66
N ASN A 4 -62.34 4.98 -36.18
CA ASN A 4 -61.59 4.01 -35.36
C ASN A 4 -60.72 3.04 -36.18
N ALA A 5 -61.02 2.85 -37.47
CA ALA A 5 -60.24 1.98 -38.34
C ALA A 5 -58.89 2.61 -38.76
N ALA A 6 -58.87 3.92 -39.01
CA ALA A 6 -57.66 4.65 -39.39
C ALA A 6 -56.64 4.73 -38.24
N ALA A 7 -57.08 5.05 -37.03
CA ALA A 7 -56.22 5.09 -35.84
C ALA A 7 -55.65 3.69 -35.49
N ARG A 8 -56.43 2.62 -35.70
CA ARG A 8 -55.96 1.24 -35.51
C ARG A 8 -54.93 0.84 -36.55
N ARG A 9 -55.12 1.20 -37.82
CA ARG A 9 -54.14 0.97 -38.90
C ARG A 9 -52.83 1.73 -38.62
N GLN A 10 -52.90 2.98 -38.15
CA GLN A 10 -51.72 3.77 -37.82
C GLN A 10 -50.91 3.18 -36.64
N ARG A 11 -51.59 2.69 -35.58
CA ARG A 11 -50.89 2.00 -34.48
C ARG A 11 -50.27 0.67 -34.91
N ILE A 12 -50.91 -0.07 -35.82
CA ILE A 12 -50.36 -1.32 -36.37
C ILE A 12 -49.13 -1.02 -37.23
N LEU A 13 -49.18 0.02 -38.08
CA LEU A 13 -48.05 0.46 -38.90
C LEU A 13 -46.87 0.93 -38.05
N ILE A 14 -47.13 1.73 -37.00
CA ILE A 14 -46.08 2.19 -36.08
C ILE A 14 -45.45 0.99 -35.35
N ARG A 15 -46.26 0.05 -34.84
CA ARG A 15 -45.73 -1.16 -34.20
C ARG A 15 -44.92 -2.00 -35.18
N ALA A 16 -45.38 -2.21 -36.42
CA ALA A 16 -44.63 -2.93 -37.45
C ALA A 16 -43.28 -2.26 -37.77
N LEU A 17 -43.24 -0.93 -37.81
CA LEU A 17 -42.01 -0.14 -37.97
C LEU A 17 -41.06 -0.34 -36.79
N TYR A 18 -41.53 -0.24 -35.55
CA TYR A 18 -40.70 -0.47 -34.36
C TYR A 18 -40.18 -1.91 -34.28
N THR A 19 -41.01 -2.91 -34.61
CA THR A 19 -40.59 -4.31 -34.65
C THR A 19 -39.56 -4.54 -35.75
N GLY A 20 -39.72 -3.91 -36.92
CA GLY A 20 -38.74 -3.95 -38.01
C GLY A 20 -37.40 -3.36 -37.60
N VAL A 21 -37.39 -2.20 -36.94
CA VAL A 21 -36.17 -1.57 -36.40
C VAL A 21 -35.50 -2.46 -35.34
N LEU A 22 -36.28 -3.05 -34.43
CA LEU A 22 -35.76 -3.99 -33.41
C LEU A 22 -35.13 -5.23 -34.04
N ILE A 23 -35.73 -5.79 -35.10
CA ILE A 23 -35.18 -6.95 -35.80
C ILE A 23 -33.89 -6.58 -36.53
N VAL A 24 -33.82 -5.40 -37.16
CA VAL A 24 -32.60 -4.91 -37.82
C VAL A 24 -31.49 -4.67 -36.80
N LEU A 25 -31.79 -4.04 -35.66
CA LEU A 25 -30.83 -3.82 -34.57
C LEU A 25 -30.36 -5.15 -33.95
N ALA A 26 -31.27 -6.09 -33.71
CA ALA A 26 -30.91 -7.41 -33.21
C ALA A 26 -30.03 -8.18 -34.22
N ARG A 27 -30.32 -8.08 -35.52
CA ARG A 27 -29.47 -8.65 -36.57
C ARG A 27 -28.11 -7.97 -36.67
N THR A 28 -28.02 -6.65 -36.51
CA THR A 28 -26.73 -5.95 -36.52
C THR A 28 -25.90 -6.33 -35.29
N VAL A 29 -26.50 -6.40 -34.11
CA VAL A 29 -25.83 -6.88 -32.89
C VAL A 29 -25.39 -8.34 -33.04
N TYR A 30 -26.24 -9.21 -33.59
CA TYR A 30 -25.89 -10.61 -33.85
C TYR A 30 -24.76 -10.74 -34.87
N LEU A 31 -24.79 -9.95 -35.96
CA LEU A 31 -23.70 -9.92 -36.93
C LEU A 31 -22.40 -9.39 -36.31
N ILE A 32 -22.45 -8.32 -35.50
CA ILE A 32 -21.27 -7.83 -34.77
C ILE A 32 -20.70 -8.90 -33.83
N ILE A 33 -21.55 -9.68 -33.15
CA ILE A 33 -21.12 -10.76 -32.26
C ILE A 33 -20.53 -11.96 -33.04
N THR A 34 -21.06 -12.25 -34.23
CA THR A 34 -20.70 -13.44 -35.02
C THR A 34 -19.62 -13.21 -36.08
N THR A 35 -19.39 -11.97 -36.51
CA THR A 35 -18.31 -11.59 -37.45
C THR A 35 -17.13 -10.91 -36.77
N ALA A 36 -17.23 -10.56 -35.49
CA ALA A 36 -16.06 -10.25 -34.68
C ALA A 36 -15.16 -11.49 -34.65
N PRO A 37 -13.88 -11.39 -35.06
CA PRO A 37 -12.94 -12.48 -34.91
C PRO A 37 -12.92 -12.90 -33.45
N SER A 38 -13.16 -14.19 -33.20
CA SER A 38 -12.94 -14.80 -31.90
C SER A 38 -11.44 -14.81 -31.61
N THR A 39 -10.89 -13.67 -31.20
CA THR A 39 -9.73 -13.65 -30.32
C THR A 39 -10.19 -14.19 -28.98
N THR A 40 -10.30 -15.51 -28.91
CA THR A 40 -10.22 -16.27 -27.67
C THR A 40 -8.80 -16.09 -27.16
N THR A 41 -8.55 -14.94 -26.55
CA THR A 41 -7.42 -14.76 -25.67
C THR A 41 -7.76 -15.56 -24.43
N THR A 42 -7.31 -16.81 -24.38
CA THR A 42 -7.04 -17.50 -23.13
C THR A 42 -6.11 -16.59 -22.35
N THR A 43 -6.68 -15.78 -21.46
CA THR A 43 -5.91 -15.01 -20.48
C THR A 43 -5.35 -16.00 -19.48
N ASN A 44 -4.24 -16.64 -19.86
CA ASN A 44 -3.18 -16.88 -18.91
C ASN A 44 -2.83 -15.51 -18.35
N MET A 45 -3.20 -15.26 -17.09
CA MET A 45 -2.78 -14.08 -16.34
C MET A 45 -1.27 -14.17 -16.10
N THR A 46 -0.50 -13.94 -17.14
CA THR A 46 0.84 -13.38 -17.09
C THR A 46 0.72 -12.07 -17.84
N THR A 47 0.36 -11.00 -17.13
CA THR A 47 0.64 -9.65 -17.59
C THR A 47 2.12 -9.62 -17.98
N PRO A 48 2.49 -9.36 -19.24
CA PRO A 48 3.85 -8.96 -19.53
C PRO A 48 4.06 -7.71 -18.70
N HIS A 49 4.98 -7.77 -17.75
CA HIS A 49 5.50 -6.57 -17.13
C HIS A 49 6.16 -5.81 -18.28
N GLU A 50 5.43 -4.89 -18.90
CA GLU A 50 5.96 -4.01 -19.93
C GLU A 50 7.16 -3.31 -19.27
N SER A 51 8.36 -3.59 -19.76
CA SER A 51 9.56 -2.97 -19.22
C SER A 51 9.41 -1.47 -19.38
N SER A 52 9.64 -0.71 -18.31
CA SER A 52 9.65 0.76 -18.32
C SER A 52 10.71 1.34 -19.27
N TRP A 53 11.54 0.47 -19.86
CA TRP A 53 12.64 0.81 -20.74
C TRP A 53 12.75 -0.14 -21.94
N LYS A 54 13.42 0.35 -22.98
CA LYS A 54 13.90 -0.43 -24.12
C LYS A 54 15.35 -0.03 -24.41
N ALA A 55 16.24 -0.99 -24.57
CA ALA A 55 17.54 -0.73 -25.20
C ALA A 55 17.33 -0.49 -26.70
N ASP A 56 18.15 0.37 -27.29
CA ASP A 56 18.15 0.60 -28.74
C ASP A 56 18.54 -0.68 -29.51
N THR A 57 19.52 -1.44 -29.00
CA THR A 57 19.92 -2.77 -29.51
C THR A 57 20.53 -3.66 -28.40
N ASP A 58 20.48 -4.98 -28.58
CA ASP A 58 21.15 -5.94 -27.69
C ASP A 58 22.67 -5.72 -27.63
N GLU A 59 23.31 -5.35 -28.74
CA GLU A 59 24.75 -5.11 -28.83
C GLU A 59 25.19 -3.92 -27.96
N GLN A 60 24.43 -2.83 -27.98
CA GLN A 60 24.73 -1.65 -27.16
C GLN A 60 24.57 -1.95 -25.66
N LEU A 61 23.59 -2.78 -25.28
CA LEU A 61 23.42 -3.23 -23.90
C LEU A 61 24.63 -4.05 -23.45
N VAL A 62 25.10 -4.98 -24.27
CA VAL A 62 26.28 -5.80 -23.98
C VAL A 62 27.52 -4.91 -23.79
N LYS A 63 27.78 -4.00 -24.73
CA LYS A 63 28.92 -3.06 -24.66
C LYS A 63 28.88 -2.18 -23.41
N TYR A 64 27.71 -1.62 -23.10
CA TYR A 64 27.54 -0.78 -21.90
C TYR A 64 27.86 -1.57 -20.62
N TYR A 65 27.26 -2.74 -20.44
CA TYR A 65 27.51 -3.53 -19.23
C TYR A 65 28.90 -4.16 -19.19
N SER A 66 29.50 -4.45 -20.34
CA SER A 66 30.91 -4.86 -20.44
C SER A 66 31.81 -3.79 -19.82
N SER A 67 31.59 -2.51 -20.18
CA SER A 67 32.29 -1.37 -19.55
C SER A 67 32.02 -1.28 -18.05
N VAL A 68 30.76 -1.44 -17.61
CA VAL A 68 30.42 -1.44 -16.18
C VAL A 68 31.17 -2.55 -15.42
N PHE A 69 31.28 -3.75 -15.99
CA PHE A 69 31.99 -4.85 -15.35
C PHE A 69 33.51 -4.63 -15.36
N GLN A 70 34.07 -4.02 -16.40
CA GLN A 70 35.48 -3.60 -16.44
C GLN A 70 35.80 -2.54 -15.39
N ASP A 71 34.89 -1.59 -15.15
CA ASP A 71 35.04 -0.62 -14.06
C ASP A 71 35.04 -1.32 -12.70
N LEU A 72 34.16 -2.31 -12.49
CA LEU A 72 34.14 -3.10 -11.25
C LEU A 72 35.41 -3.95 -11.06
N ILE A 73 36.04 -4.41 -12.15
CA ILE A 73 37.35 -5.08 -12.11
C ILE A 73 38.43 -4.09 -11.70
N SER A 74 38.43 -2.90 -12.31
CA SER A 74 39.40 -1.83 -12.01
C SER A 74 39.28 -1.34 -10.56
N ASP A 75 38.06 -1.30 -10.02
CA ASP A 75 37.76 -0.97 -8.63
C ASP A 75 38.16 -2.10 -7.64
N GLY A 76 38.57 -3.28 -8.13
CA GLY A 76 38.90 -4.45 -7.31
C GLY A 76 37.68 -5.13 -6.65
N ILE A 77 36.47 -4.83 -7.15
CA ILE A 77 35.20 -5.40 -6.65
C ILE A 77 34.91 -6.75 -7.34
N LEU A 78 35.28 -6.88 -8.60
CA LEU A 78 35.13 -8.06 -9.44
C LEU A 78 36.51 -8.58 -9.86
N THR A 79 36.69 -9.89 -9.94
CA THR A 79 37.90 -10.52 -10.49
C THR A 79 37.55 -11.47 -11.62
N VAL A 80 38.47 -11.69 -12.56
CA VAL A 80 38.24 -12.58 -13.73
C VAL A 80 37.87 -14.02 -13.36
N ASP A 81 38.33 -14.48 -12.20
CA ASP A 81 38.04 -15.82 -11.65
C ASP A 81 36.74 -15.88 -10.82
N SER A 82 36.08 -14.74 -10.61
CA SER A 82 34.86 -14.66 -9.79
C SER A 82 33.73 -15.49 -10.39
N ARG A 83 33.05 -16.27 -9.54
CA ARG A 83 31.77 -16.90 -9.90
C ARG A 83 30.65 -15.89 -9.74
N THR A 84 30.02 -15.53 -10.85
CA THR A 84 29.00 -14.48 -10.89
C THR A 84 27.60 -15.03 -11.15
N LEU A 85 26.59 -14.39 -10.56
CA LEU A 85 25.18 -14.62 -10.86
C LEU A 85 24.50 -13.31 -11.25
N THR A 86 23.80 -13.30 -12.38
CA THR A 86 22.97 -12.17 -12.82
C THR A 86 21.48 -12.46 -12.69
N ILE A 87 20.70 -11.46 -12.26
CA ILE A 87 19.24 -11.52 -12.10
C ILE A 87 18.59 -10.40 -12.92
N GLY A 88 17.65 -10.75 -13.80
CA GLY A 88 16.91 -9.80 -14.63
C GLY A 88 16.16 -10.43 -15.81
N ALA A 89 15.44 -9.63 -16.60
CA ALA A 89 14.71 -10.10 -17.79
C ALA A 89 15.64 -10.41 -18.98
N GLU A 90 16.78 -9.71 -19.09
CA GLU A 90 17.78 -9.80 -20.18
C GLU A 90 19.04 -10.59 -19.78
N SER A 91 18.83 -11.70 -19.06
CA SER A 91 19.91 -12.56 -18.55
C SER A 91 20.99 -12.96 -19.57
N PRO A 92 20.67 -13.30 -20.84
CA PRO A 92 21.70 -13.67 -21.83
C PRO A 92 22.69 -12.54 -22.15
N GLN A 93 22.20 -11.31 -22.28
CA GLN A 93 23.03 -10.17 -22.67
C GLN A 93 23.95 -9.72 -21.52
N TYR A 94 23.49 -9.80 -20.27
CA TYR A 94 24.38 -9.59 -19.12
C TYR A 94 25.47 -10.67 -19.02
N ILE A 95 25.15 -11.93 -19.36
CA ILE A 95 26.15 -13.00 -19.45
C ILE A 95 27.17 -12.69 -20.55
N ALA A 96 26.71 -12.23 -21.73
CA ALA A 96 27.59 -11.85 -22.82
C ALA A 96 28.53 -10.71 -22.41
N ALA A 97 28.01 -9.68 -21.73
CA ALA A 97 28.79 -8.57 -21.19
C ALA A 97 29.84 -9.01 -20.16
N LEU A 98 29.48 -9.91 -19.23
CA LEU A 98 30.44 -10.49 -18.27
C LEU A 98 31.55 -11.26 -18.99
N ARG A 99 31.21 -12.03 -20.03
CA ARG A 99 32.19 -12.76 -20.84
C ARG A 99 33.11 -11.82 -21.59
N GLU A 100 32.58 -10.75 -22.17
CA GLU A 100 33.36 -9.71 -22.86
C GLU A 100 34.32 -8.98 -21.91
N ALA A 101 33.91 -8.77 -20.66
CA ALA A 101 34.76 -8.25 -19.59
C ALA A 101 35.80 -9.27 -19.05
N GLY A 102 35.83 -10.50 -19.58
CA GLY A 102 36.81 -11.54 -19.23
C GLY A 102 36.39 -12.47 -18.08
N ILE A 103 35.14 -12.43 -17.63
CA ILE A 103 34.65 -13.31 -16.56
C ILE A 103 34.30 -14.70 -17.13
N ALA A 104 35.01 -15.72 -16.66
CA ALA A 104 34.84 -17.08 -17.16
C ALA A 104 33.55 -17.75 -16.64
N TYR A 105 33.18 -17.50 -15.38
CA TYR A 105 32.12 -18.24 -14.68
C TYR A 105 30.92 -17.38 -14.35
N SER A 106 30.00 -17.22 -15.31
CA SER A 106 28.75 -16.48 -15.12
C SER A 106 27.51 -17.37 -15.27
N LYS A 107 26.57 -17.25 -14.34
CA LYS A 107 25.22 -17.81 -14.45
C LYS A 107 24.19 -16.69 -14.43
N ALA A 108 22.98 -16.98 -14.88
CA ALA A 108 21.88 -16.04 -14.74
C ALA A 108 20.54 -16.75 -14.46
N ILE A 109 19.66 -16.04 -13.78
CA ILE A 109 18.30 -16.46 -13.47
C ILE A 109 17.33 -15.38 -13.92
N LYS A 110 16.24 -15.80 -14.56
CA LYS A 110 15.10 -14.92 -14.85
C LYS A 110 14.12 -14.97 -13.70
N LYS A 111 13.77 -13.79 -13.13
CA LYS A 111 12.63 -13.49 -12.23
C LYS A 111 12.11 -14.66 -11.36
N ASN A 112 13.00 -15.49 -10.83
CA ASN A 112 12.65 -16.63 -9.98
C ASN A 112 13.05 -16.26 -8.56
N VAL A 113 12.15 -16.48 -7.60
CA VAL A 113 12.37 -16.19 -6.19
C VAL A 113 12.98 -17.37 -5.44
N ARG A 114 13.25 -18.49 -6.13
CA ARG A 114 13.94 -19.66 -5.59
C ARG A 114 15.07 -20.09 -6.52
N PHE A 115 16.29 -19.91 -6.07
CA PHE A 115 17.48 -20.20 -6.88
C PHE A 115 17.87 -21.67 -6.74
N PRO A 116 18.10 -22.40 -7.85
CA PRO A 116 18.57 -23.79 -7.84
C PRO A 116 20.09 -23.87 -7.54
N PHE A 117 20.57 -23.11 -6.56
CA PHE A 117 21.97 -23.04 -6.17
C PHE A 117 22.14 -23.28 -4.68
N MET A 118 23.29 -23.82 -4.30
CA MET A 118 23.64 -24.05 -2.90
C MET A 118 23.98 -22.72 -2.20
N ASN A 119 24.05 -22.76 -0.87
CA ASN A 119 24.47 -21.60 -0.09
C ASN A 119 25.91 -21.21 -0.47
N ASN A 120 26.23 -19.91 -0.45
CA ASN A 120 27.60 -19.42 -0.68
C ASN A 120 28.23 -19.90 -2.01
N SER A 121 27.44 -19.93 -3.09
CA SER A 121 27.88 -20.40 -4.42
C SER A 121 28.64 -19.35 -5.23
N PHE A 122 28.35 -18.07 -5.03
CA PHE A 122 28.84 -16.96 -5.88
C PHE A 122 29.69 -15.96 -5.10
N ASP A 123 30.71 -15.43 -5.76
CA ASP A 123 31.60 -14.38 -5.24
C ASP A 123 30.99 -12.99 -5.45
N LEU A 124 30.27 -12.82 -6.56
CA LEU A 124 29.55 -11.58 -6.90
C LEU A 124 28.18 -11.87 -7.49
N GLN A 125 27.20 -11.02 -7.17
CA GLN A 125 25.87 -11.05 -7.74
C GLN A 125 25.50 -9.69 -8.33
N PHE A 126 24.90 -9.69 -9.51
CA PHE A 126 24.43 -8.49 -10.20
C PHE A 126 22.91 -8.54 -10.39
N SER A 127 22.20 -7.60 -9.79
CA SER A 127 20.78 -7.36 -10.04
C SER A 127 20.63 -6.15 -10.95
N ALA A 128 20.17 -6.38 -12.18
CA ALA A 128 19.75 -5.30 -13.04
C ALA A 128 18.47 -4.62 -12.49
N HIS A 129 18.09 -3.49 -13.07
CA HIS A 129 16.83 -2.79 -12.77
C HIS A 129 15.62 -3.67 -13.11
N SER A 130 15.74 -4.58 -14.09
CA SER A 130 14.72 -5.62 -14.36
C SER A 130 14.71 -6.78 -13.35
N GLY A 131 15.60 -6.76 -12.34
CA GLY A 131 15.67 -7.70 -11.23
C GLY A 131 14.77 -7.28 -10.08
N LEU A 132 15.35 -6.67 -9.04
CA LEU A 132 14.64 -6.28 -7.82
C LEU A 132 13.46 -5.31 -8.06
N ASP A 133 13.61 -4.30 -8.92
CA ASP A 133 12.55 -3.29 -9.14
C ASP A 133 11.26 -3.90 -9.69
N SER A 134 11.39 -4.99 -10.46
CA SER A 134 10.25 -5.69 -11.08
C SER A 134 9.80 -6.94 -10.30
N SER A 135 10.39 -7.20 -9.13
CA SER A 135 10.03 -8.37 -8.32
C SER A 135 8.70 -8.15 -7.60
N ALA A 136 7.79 -9.13 -7.72
CA ALA A 136 6.57 -9.16 -6.91
C ALA A 136 6.85 -9.56 -5.44
N TYR A 137 8.01 -10.18 -5.18
CA TYR A 137 8.40 -10.69 -3.86
C TYR A 137 9.84 -10.28 -3.53
N PRO A 138 10.12 -8.98 -3.33
CA PRO A 138 11.47 -8.48 -3.08
C PRO A 138 12.11 -9.10 -1.83
N GLY A 139 11.32 -9.41 -0.79
CA GLY A 139 11.81 -10.10 0.41
C GLY A 139 12.35 -11.51 0.14
N GLU A 140 11.62 -12.33 -0.62
CA GLU A 140 12.05 -13.68 -0.98
C GLU A 140 13.29 -13.63 -1.89
N LEU A 141 13.28 -12.75 -2.90
CA LEU A 141 14.41 -12.56 -3.80
C LEU A 141 15.67 -12.10 -3.04
N SER A 142 15.54 -11.13 -2.12
CA SER A 142 16.67 -10.66 -1.30
C SER A 142 17.22 -11.77 -0.38
N SER A 143 16.36 -12.67 0.10
CA SER A 143 16.75 -13.82 0.92
C SER A 143 17.58 -14.81 0.10
N GLU A 144 17.20 -15.10 -1.14
CA GLU A 144 17.97 -15.99 -2.01
C GLU A 144 19.30 -15.38 -2.47
N LEU A 145 19.32 -14.08 -2.78
CA LEU A 145 20.56 -13.34 -3.06
C LEU A 145 21.51 -13.43 -1.86
N THR A 146 20.97 -13.18 -0.65
CA THR A 146 21.72 -13.31 0.61
C THR A 146 22.24 -14.72 0.82
N ARG A 147 21.41 -15.75 0.59
CA ARG A 147 21.76 -17.15 0.83
C ARG A 147 22.86 -17.65 -0.10
N THR A 148 22.80 -17.28 -1.37
CA THR A 148 23.68 -17.81 -2.42
C THR A 148 24.99 -17.03 -2.58
N LEU A 149 25.08 -15.79 -2.08
CA LEU A 149 26.31 -15.01 -2.09
C LEU A 149 27.24 -15.47 -0.95
N LYS A 150 28.54 -15.63 -1.22
CA LYS A 150 29.54 -15.95 -0.20
C LYS A 150 29.72 -14.79 0.79
N PRO A 151 30.13 -15.04 2.04
CA PRO A 151 30.57 -13.97 2.92
C PRO A 151 31.70 -13.16 2.29
N GLU A 152 31.75 -11.86 2.57
CA GLU A 152 32.63 -10.88 1.91
C GLU A 152 32.41 -10.68 0.40
N GLY A 153 31.51 -11.44 -0.22
CA GLY A 153 31.10 -11.24 -1.61
C GLY A 153 30.30 -9.95 -1.81
N TYR A 154 30.22 -9.51 -3.07
CA TYR A 154 29.55 -8.27 -3.44
C TYR A 154 28.21 -8.52 -4.13
N LEU A 155 27.22 -7.70 -3.77
CA LEU A 155 25.95 -7.58 -4.47
C LEU A 155 25.86 -6.19 -5.08
N ILE A 156 25.74 -6.15 -6.39
CA ILE A 156 25.61 -4.93 -7.19
C ILE A 156 24.17 -4.83 -7.65
N ILE A 157 23.52 -3.71 -7.38
CA ILE A 157 22.13 -3.47 -7.73
C ILE A 157 22.07 -2.21 -8.57
N HIS A 158 21.54 -2.32 -9.78
CA HIS A 158 21.14 -1.20 -10.59
C HIS A 158 19.63 -1.04 -10.46
N THR A 159 19.17 0.15 -10.08
CA THR A 159 17.75 0.43 -9.86
C THR A 159 17.33 1.76 -10.47
N GLU A 160 16.08 1.84 -10.94
CA GLU A 160 15.46 3.06 -11.44
C GLU A 160 15.04 4.02 -10.30
N SER A 161 14.86 3.51 -9.08
CA SER A 161 14.46 4.29 -7.91
C SER A 161 15.59 5.19 -7.40
N LYS A 162 15.30 6.46 -7.12
CA LYS A 162 16.31 7.49 -6.81
C LYS A 162 16.09 8.25 -5.51
N ASP A 163 14.92 8.13 -4.88
CA ASP A 163 14.66 8.85 -3.65
C ASP A 163 15.30 8.13 -2.44
N SER A 164 15.46 8.88 -1.34
CA SER A 164 16.07 8.35 -0.11
C SER A 164 15.22 7.29 0.57
N TYR A 165 13.89 7.31 0.40
CA TYR A 165 12.99 6.34 1.02
C TYR A 165 13.11 4.97 0.34
N SER A 166 13.13 4.93 -0.99
CA SER A 166 13.35 3.70 -1.75
C SER A 166 14.74 3.12 -1.51
N LEU A 167 15.79 3.95 -1.48
CA LEU A 167 17.14 3.47 -1.11
C LEU A 167 17.16 2.83 0.28
N ASN A 168 16.58 3.48 1.29
CA ASN A 168 16.55 2.92 2.64
C ASN A 168 15.69 1.65 2.72
N SER A 169 14.59 1.57 1.97
CA SER A 169 13.76 0.37 1.88
C SER A 169 14.51 -0.79 1.20
N LEU A 170 15.25 -0.52 0.12
CA LEU A 170 16.13 -1.49 -0.55
C LEU A 170 17.19 -2.02 0.42
N LEU A 171 17.81 -1.11 1.15
CA LEU A 171 18.80 -1.41 2.17
C LEU A 171 18.23 -2.31 3.28
N ASP A 172 17.00 -2.05 3.74
CA ASP A 172 16.32 -2.85 4.77
C ASP A 172 16.01 -4.30 4.33
N LEU A 173 16.04 -4.61 3.03
CA LEU A 173 15.94 -5.99 2.54
C LEU A 173 17.17 -6.85 2.89
N PHE A 174 18.33 -6.22 3.10
CA PHE A 174 19.63 -6.90 3.23
C PHE A 174 20.26 -6.71 4.62
N ASP A 175 19.79 -7.49 5.59
CA ASP A 175 20.20 -7.37 7.01
C ASP A 175 21.67 -7.71 7.28
N SER A 176 22.33 -8.48 6.42
CA SER A 176 23.72 -8.93 6.58
C SER A 176 24.70 -8.21 5.66
N PHE A 177 24.33 -7.05 5.10
CA PHE A 177 25.13 -6.34 4.11
C PHE A 177 25.56 -4.96 4.59
N LYS A 178 26.78 -4.57 4.26
CA LYS A 178 27.29 -3.21 4.43
C LYS A 178 27.16 -2.46 3.10
N LEU A 179 26.63 -1.23 3.13
CA LEU A 179 26.64 -0.34 1.97
C LEU A 179 28.08 0.14 1.74
N ILE A 180 28.61 -0.09 0.54
CA ILE A 180 29.94 0.36 0.12
C ILE A 180 29.84 1.65 -0.70
N ARG A 181 28.93 1.68 -1.68
CA ARG A 181 28.74 2.80 -2.59
C ARG A 181 27.29 2.91 -3.03
N SER A 182 26.77 4.13 -3.12
CA SER A 182 25.55 4.43 -3.87
C SER A 182 25.76 5.71 -4.68
N ARG A 183 25.49 5.64 -5.99
CA ARG A 183 25.66 6.78 -6.92
C ARG A 183 24.69 6.67 -8.08
N GLU A 184 24.40 7.80 -8.72
CA GLU A 184 23.72 7.78 -10.02
C GLU A 184 24.72 7.71 -11.16
N VAL A 185 24.56 6.72 -12.03
CA VAL A 185 25.39 6.52 -13.22
C VAL A 185 24.59 6.83 -14.48
N PRO A 186 25.19 7.49 -15.49
CA PRO A 186 24.54 7.73 -16.77
C PRO A 186 24.38 6.42 -17.53
N VAL A 187 23.26 6.27 -18.23
CA VAL A 187 23.04 5.15 -19.15
C VAL A 187 22.86 5.71 -20.56
N GLN A 188 23.74 5.33 -21.47
CA GLN A 188 23.69 5.79 -22.87
C GLN A 188 22.82 4.84 -23.70
N HIS A 189 22.15 5.36 -24.72
CA HIS A 189 21.37 4.59 -25.71
C HIS A 189 20.12 3.88 -25.15
N TRP A 190 19.58 4.41 -24.05
CA TRP A 190 18.44 3.87 -23.32
C TRP A 190 17.40 4.96 -23.08
N SER A 191 16.13 4.57 -23.00
CA SER A 191 15.02 5.46 -22.65
C SER A 191 15.12 6.09 -21.25
N ILE A 192 16.01 5.58 -20.38
CA ILE A 192 16.24 6.10 -19.03
C ILE A 192 17.64 6.71 -18.96
N PRO A 193 17.77 8.01 -18.61
CA PRO A 193 19.04 8.72 -18.74
C PRO A 193 20.06 8.39 -17.64
N ARG A 194 19.59 7.99 -16.45
CA ARG A 194 20.42 7.64 -15.29
C ARG A 194 19.77 6.56 -14.46
N ILE A 195 20.58 5.66 -13.93
CA ILE A 195 20.19 4.62 -12.95
C ILE A 195 20.99 4.80 -11.68
N ARG A 196 20.46 4.32 -10.55
CA ARG A 196 21.20 4.28 -9.29
C ARG A 196 21.93 2.94 -9.19
N GLU A 197 23.24 3.01 -9.02
CA GLU A 197 24.07 1.89 -8.63
C GLU A 197 24.15 1.83 -7.10
N VAL A 198 23.93 0.65 -6.54
CA VAL A 198 24.11 0.34 -5.11
C VAL A 198 25.02 -0.87 -5.00
N ILE A 199 26.15 -0.70 -4.31
CA ILE A 199 27.13 -1.76 -4.06
C ILE A 199 27.07 -2.13 -2.59
N LEU A 200 26.73 -3.38 -2.33
CA LEU A 200 26.63 -3.96 -1.01
C LEU A 200 27.67 -5.06 -0.85
N LYS A 201 28.32 -5.14 0.32
CA LYS A 201 29.22 -6.24 0.67
C LYS A 201 28.59 -7.09 1.77
N LYS A 202 28.49 -8.40 1.55
CA LYS A 202 27.98 -9.33 2.56
C LYS A 202 28.95 -9.42 3.73
N GLN A 203 28.43 -9.47 4.94
CA GLN A 203 29.19 -9.60 6.17
C GLN A 203 28.90 -10.96 6.82
N ASN A 204 29.79 -11.38 7.73
CA ASN A 204 29.66 -12.66 8.46
C ASN A 204 28.50 -12.71 9.47
N GLY A 205 27.80 -11.59 9.73
CA GLY A 205 26.72 -11.51 10.71
C GLY A 205 25.62 -10.52 10.31
N ILE A 206 24.54 -10.52 11.11
CA ILE A 206 23.42 -9.59 10.95
C ILE A 206 23.84 -8.21 11.42
N LEU A 207 23.78 -7.23 10.52
CA LEU A 207 23.91 -5.82 10.82
C LEU A 207 22.54 -5.28 11.22
N ARG A 208 22.29 -5.16 12.52
CA ARG A 208 21.08 -4.48 13.01
C ARG A 208 21.19 -2.98 12.73
N ARG A 209 20.59 -2.53 11.62
CA ARG A 209 20.57 -1.11 11.22
C ARG A 209 19.60 -0.25 12.03
N ARG A 210 18.55 -0.85 12.59
CA ARG A 210 17.57 -0.16 13.42
C ARG A 210 17.32 -0.95 14.71
N ARG A 211 17.38 -0.25 15.85
CA ARG A 211 16.83 -0.72 17.12
C ARG A 211 15.80 0.30 17.56
N ASN A 212 14.53 -0.08 17.48
CA ASN A 212 13.47 0.67 18.14
C ASN A 212 13.44 0.23 19.61
N LEU A 213 13.70 1.17 20.52
CA LEU A 213 13.44 0.99 21.94
C LEU A 213 11.93 1.18 22.17
N ALA A 214 11.33 0.43 23.09
CA ALA A 214 9.92 0.57 23.42
C ALA A 214 9.62 2.04 23.81
N GLY A 215 8.66 2.67 23.12
CA GLY A 215 8.30 4.08 23.33
C GLY A 215 8.99 5.11 22.41
N SER A 216 10.06 4.74 21.67
CA SER A 216 10.77 5.67 20.79
C SER A 216 11.01 5.08 19.39
N CYS A 217 10.41 5.70 18.37
CA CYS A 217 10.68 5.37 16.98
C CYS A 217 11.98 6.03 16.52
N SER A 218 12.85 5.28 15.84
CA SER A 218 13.94 5.88 15.09
C SER A 218 13.37 6.60 13.86
N VAL A 219 13.61 7.92 13.76
CA VAL A 219 13.13 8.74 12.65
C VAL A 219 14.32 9.28 11.85
N PRO A 220 14.73 8.59 10.77
CA PRO A 220 15.80 9.03 9.90
C PRO A 220 15.48 10.37 9.22
N ALA A 221 16.53 11.08 8.77
CA ALA A 221 16.40 12.38 8.13
C ALA A 221 15.41 12.39 6.95
N TYR A 222 15.44 11.37 6.09
CA TYR A 222 14.52 11.28 4.94
C TYR A 222 13.04 11.18 5.35
N LYS A 223 12.72 10.55 6.50
CA LYS A 223 11.33 10.52 7.01
C LYS A 223 10.92 11.91 7.51
N LYS A 224 11.83 12.63 8.20
CA LYS A 224 11.57 14.00 8.65
C LYS A 224 11.32 14.93 7.46
N GLU A 225 12.12 14.81 6.41
CA GLU A 225 11.95 15.58 5.17
C GLU A 225 10.59 15.30 4.50
N LEU A 226 10.18 14.03 4.40
CA LEU A 226 8.85 13.66 3.87
C LEU A 226 7.71 14.27 4.69
N ILE A 227 7.83 14.30 6.02
CA ILE A 227 6.85 14.92 6.91
C ILE A 227 6.85 16.44 6.77
N GLN A 228 8.02 17.07 6.62
CA GLN A 228 8.12 18.52 6.36
C GLN A 228 7.48 18.92 5.02
N ASN A 229 7.59 18.05 4.02
CA ASN A 229 7.01 18.25 2.69
C ASN A 229 5.52 17.87 2.59
N SER A 230 4.93 17.37 3.69
CA SER A 230 3.51 17.02 3.76
C SER A 230 2.63 18.27 3.84
N GLU A 231 1.31 18.10 3.66
CA GLU A 231 0.39 19.21 3.87
C GLU A 231 0.40 19.68 5.34
N PRO A 232 0.25 21.00 5.59
CA PRO A 232 0.23 21.51 6.96
C PRO A 232 -1.00 20.99 7.72
N LEU A 233 -0.84 20.82 9.03
CA LEU A 233 -1.98 20.56 9.90
C LEU A 233 -2.91 21.78 9.93
N ILE A 234 -4.21 21.54 9.96
CA ILE A 234 -5.24 22.56 10.03
C ILE A 234 -5.32 23.03 11.48
N ALA A 235 -4.64 24.13 11.82
CA ALA A 235 -4.51 24.59 13.20
C ALA A 235 -5.83 25.06 13.85
N GLU A 236 -6.80 25.50 13.05
CA GLU A 236 -8.09 26.02 13.53
C GLU A 236 -9.22 24.99 13.37
N GLU A 237 -10.11 24.94 14.36
CA GLU A 237 -11.28 24.05 14.33
C GLU A 237 -12.17 24.38 13.12
N PRO A 238 -12.42 23.43 12.20
CA PRO A 238 -13.23 23.71 11.03
C PRO A 238 -14.72 23.85 11.38
N MET A 239 -15.30 25.05 11.18
CA MET A 239 -16.74 25.29 11.40
C MET A 239 -17.66 24.41 10.52
N LYS A 240 -17.17 23.96 9.36
CA LYS A 240 -17.89 23.07 8.43
C LYS A 240 -16.99 21.88 8.04
N PRO A 241 -16.86 20.86 8.91
CA PRO A 241 -15.88 19.77 8.75
C PRO A 241 -15.94 19.09 7.38
N TRP A 242 -17.13 18.76 6.87
CA TRP A 242 -17.27 18.09 5.57
C TRP A 242 -16.78 18.92 4.38
N ILE A 243 -16.90 20.25 4.43
CA ILE A 243 -16.37 21.14 3.39
C ILE A 243 -14.84 21.20 3.50
N SER A 244 -14.33 21.32 4.73
CA SER A 244 -12.90 21.30 5.00
C SER A 244 -12.27 19.98 4.57
N LEU A 245 -12.90 18.84 4.84
CA LEU A 245 -12.49 17.52 4.35
C LEU A 245 -12.36 17.49 2.84
N LYS A 246 -13.39 17.91 2.11
CA LYS A 246 -13.36 17.92 0.64
C LYS A 246 -12.24 18.78 0.08
N ARG A 247 -11.92 19.89 0.73
CA ARG A 247 -10.78 20.74 0.36
C ARG A 247 -9.46 20.06 0.72
N ASN A 248 -9.38 19.47 1.91
CA ASN A 248 -8.18 18.80 2.41
C ASN A 248 -7.80 17.60 1.55
N LEU A 249 -8.76 16.75 1.17
CA LEU A 249 -8.56 15.58 0.31
C LEU A 249 -7.89 15.91 -1.03
N LYS A 250 -8.04 17.14 -1.54
CA LYS A 250 -7.37 17.60 -2.77
C LYS A 250 -5.90 17.97 -2.55
N ASN A 251 -5.54 18.31 -1.31
CA ASN A 251 -4.23 18.82 -0.93
C ASN A 251 -3.35 17.78 -0.23
N ILE A 252 -3.93 16.64 0.20
CA ILE A 252 -3.19 15.55 0.85
C ILE A 252 -1.99 15.14 -0.01
N LYS A 253 -0.82 15.12 0.63
CA LYS A 253 0.43 14.64 0.06
C LYS A 253 0.63 13.19 0.47
N TYR A 254 0.04 12.26 -0.28
CA TYR A 254 0.17 10.82 -0.02
C TYR A 254 1.64 10.39 -0.07
N LEU A 255 2.08 9.51 0.82
CA LEU A 255 3.48 9.07 0.83
C LEU A 255 3.91 8.48 -0.53
N PRO A 256 3.12 7.62 -1.20
CA PRO A 256 3.48 7.08 -2.52
C PRO A 256 3.39 8.10 -3.66
N SER A 257 2.97 9.34 -3.39
CA SER A 257 3.10 10.45 -4.36
C SER A 257 4.41 11.23 -4.20
N MET A 258 5.11 11.04 -3.08
CA MET A 258 6.36 11.74 -2.75
C MET A 258 7.59 10.80 -2.76
N ALA A 259 7.38 9.49 -2.63
CA ALA A 259 8.46 8.50 -2.53
C ALA A 259 8.12 7.21 -3.29
N ASP A 260 9.14 6.52 -3.84
CA ASP A 260 8.97 5.19 -4.44
C ASP A 260 8.90 4.12 -3.34
N ILE A 261 7.79 3.36 -3.31
CA ILE A 261 7.54 2.36 -2.28
C ILE A 261 7.98 0.94 -2.68
N SER A 262 8.70 0.77 -3.80
CA SER A 262 8.91 -0.52 -4.46
C SER A 262 9.61 -1.62 -3.65
N PHE A 263 10.51 -1.27 -2.74
CA PHE A 263 11.34 -2.23 -2.01
C PHE A 263 10.75 -2.68 -0.67
N LYS A 264 9.42 -2.60 -0.53
CA LYS A 264 8.71 -3.09 0.65
C LYS A 264 8.30 -4.54 0.46
N THR A 265 8.33 -5.33 1.54
CA THR A 265 8.04 -6.77 1.49
C THR A 265 6.55 -7.06 1.27
N ARG A 266 5.69 -6.24 1.87
CA ARG A 266 4.22 -6.31 1.72
C ARG A 266 3.64 -4.92 1.74
N TYR A 267 2.47 -4.76 1.14
CA TYR A 267 1.72 -3.52 1.10
C TYR A 267 0.39 -3.73 1.80
N ILE A 268 0.13 -2.99 2.87
CA ILE A 268 -0.97 -3.24 3.79
C ILE A 268 -1.82 -1.97 3.92
N TYR A 269 -3.13 -2.14 3.84
CA TYR A 269 -4.09 -1.12 4.22
C TYR A 269 -5.02 -1.66 5.30
N ILE A 270 -5.18 -0.89 6.37
CA ILE A 270 -6.02 -1.23 7.52
C ILE A 270 -7.05 -0.13 7.66
N ASP A 271 -8.32 -0.45 7.44
CA ASP A 271 -9.45 0.44 7.68
C ASP A 271 -10.04 0.13 9.05
N VAL A 272 -9.80 1.00 10.02
CA VAL A 272 -10.26 0.86 11.41
C VAL A 272 -11.53 1.68 11.62
N GLY A 273 -12.65 0.97 11.85
CA GLY A 273 -13.99 1.55 11.74
C GLY A 273 -14.49 1.55 10.29
N ALA A 274 -14.36 0.40 9.63
CA ALA A 274 -14.52 0.30 8.18
C ALA A 274 -15.96 0.48 7.69
N ARG A 275 -16.99 0.29 8.52
CA ARG A 275 -18.41 0.33 8.14
C ARG A 275 -18.69 -0.50 6.88
N ASN A 276 -19.55 -0.04 5.98
CA ASN A 276 -19.77 -0.67 4.68
C ASN A 276 -18.60 -0.41 3.73
N TYR A 277 -18.36 -1.31 2.76
CA TYR A 277 -17.21 -1.25 1.84
C TYR A 277 -17.07 0.08 1.09
N GLY A 278 -18.19 0.77 0.84
CA GLY A 278 -18.21 2.07 0.16
C GLY A 278 -17.79 3.27 1.03
N SER A 279 -17.51 3.09 2.32
CA SER A 279 -17.13 4.17 3.24
C SER A 279 -15.76 4.76 2.89
N SER A 280 -14.71 3.91 2.88
CA SER A 280 -13.33 4.28 2.64
C SER A 280 -12.65 3.32 1.64
N ILE A 281 -12.80 2.00 1.83
CA ILE A 281 -12.07 0.99 1.04
C ILE A 281 -12.43 1.08 -0.44
N GLY A 282 -13.72 0.96 -0.77
CA GLY A 282 -14.24 0.95 -2.13
C GLY A 282 -14.36 2.34 -2.77
N SER A 283 -14.41 3.39 -1.94
CA SER A 283 -14.54 4.78 -2.37
C SER A 283 -13.17 5.44 -2.54
N TRP A 284 -12.51 5.84 -1.46
CA TRP A 284 -11.28 6.62 -1.50
C TRP A 284 -10.06 5.73 -1.74
N PHE A 285 -9.84 4.67 -0.95
CA PHE A 285 -8.59 3.91 -1.00
C PHE A 285 -8.39 3.21 -2.36
N LYS A 286 -9.42 2.52 -2.86
CA LYS A 286 -9.29 1.84 -4.15
C LYS A 286 -9.23 2.82 -5.33
N LYS A 287 -10.00 3.91 -5.33
CA LYS A 287 -10.12 4.80 -6.49
C LYS A 287 -9.08 5.92 -6.52
N LEU A 288 -8.64 6.43 -5.36
CA LEU A 288 -7.87 7.67 -5.26
C LEU A 288 -6.48 7.49 -4.66
N TYR A 289 -6.31 6.60 -3.68
CA TYR A 289 -5.00 6.41 -3.05
C TYR A 289 -3.94 5.90 -4.07
N PRO A 290 -2.79 6.56 -4.21
CA PRO A 290 -1.77 6.21 -5.21
C PRO A 290 -1.03 4.94 -4.77
N LYS A 291 -1.25 3.83 -5.47
CA LYS A 291 -0.74 2.51 -5.07
C LYS A 291 0.58 2.14 -5.75
N GLN A 292 1.08 2.93 -6.70
CA GLN A 292 2.23 2.59 -7.56
C GLN A 292 2.15 1.16 -8.13
N ASN A 293 0.94 0.75 -8.53
CA ASN A 293 0.63 -0.61 -9.01
C ASN A 293 0.95 -1.75 -8.03
N LYS A 294 1.12 -1.47 -6.74
CA LYS A 294 1.42 -2.49 -5.72
C LYS A 294 0.16 -3.21 -5.22
N PRO A 295 0.24 -4.52 -4.93
CA PRO A 295 -0.89 -5.32 -4.50
C PRO A 295 -1.14 -5.18 -2.99
N PHE A 296 -1.99 -4.23 -2.59
CA PHE A 296 -2.33 -4.03 -1.18
C PHE A 296 -3.19 -5.17 -0.63
N LYS A 297 -2.78 -5.76 0.50
CA LYS A 297 -3.62 -6.57 1.37
C LYS A 297 -4.46 -5.65 2.25
N ILE A 298 -5.77 -5.85 2.25
CA ILE A 298 -6.72 -4.95 2.90
C ILE A 298 -7.36 -5.66 4.10
N PHE A 299 -7.29 -5.02 5.27
CA PHE A 299 -8.00 -5.41 6.47
C PHE A 299 -9.13 -4.41 6.75
N ALA A 300 -10.34 -4.90 6.97
CA ALA A 300 -11.48 -4.11 7.43
C ALA A 300 -11.73 -4.47 8.89
N VAL A 301 -11.49 -3.55 9.83
CA VAL A 301 -11.81 -3.73 11.25
C VAL A 301 -13.18 -3.11 11.50
N GLU A 302 -14.16 -3.95 11.81
CA GLU A 302 -15.56 -3.52 11.97
C GLU A 302 -16.28 -4.40 12.99
N SER A 303 -16.73 -3.80 14.10
CA SER A 303 -17.42 -4.51 15.17
C SER A 303 -18.93 -4.68 14.95
N ASP A 304 -19.56 -3.79 14.18
CA ASP A 304 -20.99 -3.81 13.93
C ASP A 304 -21.36 -4.86 12.87
N LYS A 305 -22.08 -5.88 13.34
CA LYS A 305 -22.51 -7.04 12.54
C LYS A 305 -23.32 -6.67 11.31
N ARG A 306 -23.97 -5.50 11.28
CA ARG A 306 -24.75 -5.02 10.14
C ARG A 306 -23.92 -4.87 8.87
N PHE A 307 -22.62 -4.59 9.00
CA PHE A 307 -21.73 -4.42 7.85
C PHE A 307 -21.00 -5.71 7.42
N HIS A 308 -20.97 -6.73 8.28
CA HIS A 308 -20.17 -7.95 8.05
C HIS A 308 -20.59 -8.71 6.79
N GLN A 309 -21.89 -8.75 6.48
CA GLN A 309 -22.41 -9.49 5.35
C GLN A 309 -21.87 -8.99 4.01
N GLU A 310 -21.63 -7.67 3.87
CA GLU A 310 -21.07 -7.12 2.65
C GLU A 310 -19.65 -7.65 2.39
N TYR A 311 -18.81 -7.71 3.43
CA TYR A 311 -17.42 -8.15 3.30
C TYR A 311 -17.27 -9.63 2.95
N LYS A 312 -18.24 -10.49 3.32
CA LYS A 312 -18.22 -11.91 2.91
C LYS A 312 -18.13 -12.08 1.39
N SER A 313 -18.71 -11.14 0.63
CA SER A 313 -18.69 -11.15 -0.84
C SER A 313 -17.41 -10.56 -1.46
N LYS A 314 -16.60 -9.82 -0.69
CA LYS A 314 -15.44 -9.09 -1.20
C LYS A 314 -14.18 -9.95 -1.13
N LYS A 315 -13.93 -10.70 -2.20
CA LYS A 315 -12.65 -11.42 -2.40
C LYS A 315 -11.48 -10.43 -2.26
N LYS A 316 -10.39 -10.85 -1.59
CA LYS A 316 -9.17 -10.06 -1.29
C LYS A 316 -9.29 -9.00 -0.17
N ILE A 317 -10.36 -9.02 0.63
CA ILE A 317 -10.46 -8.22 1.86
C ILE A 317 -10.59 -9.18 3.05
N THR A 318 -9.82 -8.94 4.10
CA THR A 318 -9.94 -9.68 5.37
C THR A 318 -10.74 -8.85 6.35
N LEU A 319 -11.95 -9.30 6.68
CA LEU A 319 -12.74 -8.72 7.77
C LEU A 319 -12.18 -9.19 9.11
N LEU A 320 -11.93 -8.24 10.01
CA LEU A 320 -11.66 -8.43 11.42
C LEU A 320 -12.93 -7.99 12.18
N PRO A 321 -13.81 -8.94 12.57
CA PRO A 321 -15.14 -8.63 13.11
C PRO A 321 -15.08 -8.25 14.61
N TYR A 322 -14.18 -7.32 14.94
CA TYR A 322 -13.83 -6.92 16.30
C TYR A 322 -13.76 -5.40 16.39
N ALA A 323 -13.93 -4.85 17.60
CA ALA A 323 -13.61 -3.45 17.87
C ALA A 323 -12.11 -3.33 18.14
N ALA A 324 -11.43 -2.41 17.45
CA ALA A 324 -10.07 -2.03 17.83
C ALA A 324 -10.09 -1.49 19.26
N TRP A 325 -9.22 -2.01 20.13
CA TRP A 325 -9.20 -1.68 21.54
C TRP A 325 -7.77 -1.74 22.12
N VAL A 326 -7.63 -1.36 23.40
CA VAL A 326 -6.35 -1.36 24.13
C VAL A 326 -5.98 -2.72 24.73
N ARG A 327 -6.92 -3.67 24.78
CA ARG A 327 -6.73 -5.04 25.27
C ARG A 327 -7.82 -5.98 24.72
N ASN A 328 -7.61 -7.28 24.85
CA ASN A 328 -8.64 -8.26 24.52
C ASN A 328 -9.68 -8.31 25.64
N GLU A 329 -10.89 -7.80 25.40
CA GLU A 329 -12.00 -7.85 26.37
C GLU A 329 -13.36 -7.79 25.67
N SER A 330 -14.42 -8.19 26.38
CA SER A 330 -15.78 -7.95 25.91
C SER A 330 -16.20 -6.51 26.20
N LEU A 331 -16.76 -5.85 25.19
CA LEU A 331 -17.23 -4.47 25.26
C LEU A 331 -18.74 -4.43 24.99
N PHE A 332 -19.37 -3.33 25.40
CA PHE A 332 -20.76 -3.03 25.05
C PHE A 332 -20.83 -1.86 24.08
N PHE A 333 -21.66 -1.99 23.06
CA PHE A 333 -21.89 -0.96 22.06
C PHE A 333 -23.04 -0.04 22.52
N GLU A 334 -22.73 1.19 22.88
CA GLU A 334 -23.71 2.20 23.24
C GLU A 334 -24.26 2.85 21.96
N ILE A 335 -25.51 2.54 21.63
CA ILE A 335 -26.26 3.24 20.59
C ILE A 335 -26.99 4.37 21.30
N ASN A 336 -26.59 5.62 21.06
CA ASN A 336 -27.35 6.80 21.50
C ASN A 336 -28.76 6.77 20.88
N ARG A 337 -29.72 6.12 21.54
CA ARG A 337 -31.14 6.22 21.23
C ARG A 337 -31.63 7.53 21.84
N GLN A 338 -31.74 8.58 21.04
CA GLN A 338 -32.64 9.68 21.43
C GLN A 338 -34.05 9.07 21.58
N PRO A 339 -34.76 9.24 22.72
CA PRO A 339 -35.95 8.44 23.02
C PRO A 339 -37.17 8.73 22.15
N ASN A 340 -37.12 9.70 21.24
CA ASN A 340 -38.25 10.05 20.39
C ASN A 340 -37.76 10.52 19.03
N ILE A 341 -37.83 9.64 18.03
CA ILE A 341 -38.22 9.93 16.63
C ILE A 341 -38.36 8.57 15.94
N LYS A 342 -39.60 8.19 15.61
CA LYS A 342 -39.91 7.11 14.68
C LYS A 342 -39.47 7.54 13.27
N ASN A 343 -38.21 7.33 12.92
CA ASN A 343 -37.73 7.32 11.54
C ASN A 343 -36.64 6.25 11.45
N GLU A 344 -37.07 5.02 11.24
CA GLU A 344 -36.20 3.98 10.69
C GLU A 344 -35.97 4.31 9.21
N ASP A 345 -34.74 4.08 8.72
CA ASP A 345 -34.27 4.24 7.32
C ASP A 345 -33.46 5.49 6.91
N LYS A 346 -33.04 6.38 7.82
CA LYS A 346 -31.94 7.32 7.52
C LYS A 346 -30.84 7.32 8.57
N GLY A 347 -29.76 6.59 8.27
CA GLY A 347 -28.41 6.76 8.81
C GLY A 347 -28.29 7.01 10.31
N ARG A 348 -28.42 5.95 11.13
CA ARG A 348 -28.01 5.99 12.54
C ARG A 348 -26.48 6.19 12.62
N GLY A 349 -26.02 7.11 13.47
CA GLY A 349 -24.60 7.33 13.76
C GLY A 349 -23.91 6.08 14.32
N MET A 350 -22.58 6.03 14.28
CA MET A 350 -21.81 4.91 14.82
C MET A 350 -21.93 4.92 16.36
N GLY A 351 -22.15 3.75 16.96
CA GLY A 351 -22.21 3.61 18.42
C GLY A 351 -20.80 3.63 19.02
N ARG A 352 -20.71 3.90 20.32
CA ARG A 352 -19.44 3.98 21.06
C ARG A 352 -19.20 2.69 21.83
N ALA A 353 -17.99 2.15 21.76
CA ALA A 353 -17.61 0.99 22.57
C ALA A 353 -17.19 1.42 23.98
N GLN A 354 -17.66 0.70 25.01
CA GLN A 354 -17.28 0.90 26.41
C GLN A 354 -16.96 -0.44 27.11
N SER A 355 -16.14 -0.39 28.16
CA SER A 355 -15.80 -1.57 28.96
C SER A 355 -17.00 -2.08 29.77
N ALA A 356 -17.02 -3.39 30.04
CA ALA A 356 -18.10 -4.09 30.72
C ALA A 356 -18.36 -3.65 32.17
N GLN A 357 -17.41 -2.96 32.82
CA GLN A 357 -17.52 -2.58 34.23
C GLN A 357 -18.47 -1.40 34.51
N THR A 358 -18.83 -0.59 33.51
CA THR A 358 -19.61 0.64 33.71
C THR A 358 -21.11 0.53 33.43
N SER A 359 -21.61 -0.57 32.87
CA SER A 359 -23.03 -0.73 32.55
C SER A 359 -23.74 -1.58 33.59
N THR A 360 -24.39 -0.92 34.56
CA THR A 360 -25.42 -1.54 35.40
C THR A 360 -26.52 -2.15 34.53
N SER A 361 -26.85 -3.41 34.83
CA SER A 361 -28.04 -4.19 34.45
C SER A 361 -29.14 -3.38 33.75
N PHE A 362 -29.45 -3.67 32.47
CA PHE A 362 -30.81 -3.60 31.87
C PHE A 362 -30.88 -3.76 30.33
N LEU A 363 -29.81 -4.13 29.61
CA LEU A 363 -29.90 -4.43 28.18
C LEU A 363 -29.13 -5.71 27.85
N GLY A 364 -29.88 -6.79 27.59
CA GLY A 364 -29.37 -8.12 27.29
C GLY A 364 -28.45 -8.18 26.08
N ASP A 365 -27.89 -9.37 25.83
CA ASP A 365 -26.86 -9.81 24.86
C ASP A 365 -26.81 -9.17 23.45
N LEU A 366 -27.75 -8.31 23.07
CA LEU A 366 -27.91 -7.70 21.75
C LEU A 366 -26.80 -6.70 21.37
N ASN A 367 -26.00 -6.19 22.32
CA ASN A 367 -24.96 -5.18 22.05
C ASN A 367 -23.54 -5.58 22.50
N LYS A 368 -23.30 -6.85 22.85
CA LYS A 368 -21.97 -7.32 23.23
C LYS A 368 -21.09 -7.46 21.97
N ILE A 369 -19.96 -6.77 21.97
CA ILE A 369 -18.95 -6.87 20.91
C ILE A 369 -17.61 -7.27 21.53
N GLN A 370 -16.74 -7.88 20.73
CA GLN A 370 -15.42 -8.27 21.20
C GLN A 370 -14.41 -7.21 20.79
N GLY A 371 -13.73 -6.62 21.79
CA GLY A 371 -12.55 -5.79 21.60
C GLY A 371 -11.30 -6.65 21.46
N PHE A 372 -10.34 -6.20 20.65
CA PHE A 372 -9.02 -6.81 20.56
C PHE A 372 -7.91 -5.77 20.73
N ASP A 373 -6.78 -6.20 21.29
CA ASP A 373 -5.58 -5.38 21.42
C ASP A 373 -5.00 -5.06 20.04
N PHE A 374 -5.34 -3.87 19.53
CA PHE A 374 -4.94 -3.43 18.20
C PHE A 374 -3.42 -3.27 18.09
N ALA A 375 -2.79 -2.69 19.13
CA ALA A 375 -1.35 -2.46 19.15
C ALA A 375 -0.57 -3.78 19.12
N ASN A 376 -0.99 -4.75 19.93
CA ASN A 376 -0.39 -6.09 19.94
C ASN A 376 -0.61 -6.82 18.61
N TRP A 377 -1.81 -6.71 18.02
CA TRP A 377 -2.09 -7.30 16.71
C TRP A 377 -1.19 -6.73 15.60
N VAL A 378 -0.99 -5.41 15.56
CA VAL A 378 -0.08 -4.75 14.61
C VAL A 378 1.35 -5.29 14.75
N LYS A 379 1.88 -5.37 15.98
CA LYS A 379 3.24 -5.88 16.25
C LYS A 379 3.44 -7.34 15.86
N ASN A 380 2.41 -8.17 16.02
CA ASN A 380 2.48 -9.60 15.67
C ASN A 380 2.23 -9.85 14.18
N SER A 381 1.70 -8.87 13.46
CA SER A 381 1.30 -9.02 12.04
C SER A 381 2.31 -8.43 11.07
N PHE A 382 3.04 -7.39 11.47
CA PHE A 382 3.84 -6.54 10.58
C PHE A 382 5.27 -6.30 11.07
N THR A 383 6.13 -5.92 10.14
CA THR A 383 7.55 -5.64 10.36
C THR A 383 7.93 -4.30 9.72
N GLU A 384 9.10 -3.76 10.07
CA GLU A 384 9.59 -2.48 9.50
C GLU A 384 9.81 -2.52 7.97
N LYS A 385 9.90 -3.72 7.38
CA LYS A 385 10.07 -3.94 5.94
C LYS A 385 8.75 -3.87 5.16
N ASP A 386 7.62 -3.90 5.87
CA ASP A 386 6.30 -3.74 5.27
C ASP A 386 5.97 -2.27 5.04
N PHE A 387 5.03 -2.02 4.14
CA PHE A 387 4.41 -0.73 3.92
C PHE A 387 3.02 -0.74 4.53
N VAL A 388 2.78 0.01 5.60
CA VAL A 388 1.51 -0.04 6.35
C VAL A 388 0.82 1.31 6.37
N VAL A 389 -0.40 1.32 5.83
CA VAL A 389 -1.30 2.47 5.81
C VAL A 389 -2.49 2.18 6.71
N VAL A 390 -2.80 3.10 7.63
CA VAL A 390 -3.95 2.98 8.54
C VAL A 390 -4.92 4.13 8.32
N LYS A 391 -6.21 3.84 8.09
CA LYS A 391 -7.29 4.80 8.29
C LYS A 391 -7.99 4.47 9.60
N MET A 392 -8.22 5.44 10.47
CA MET A 392 -8.84 5.23 11.78
C MET A 392 -9.93 6.26 12.06
N ASP A 393 -11.09 5.76 12.45
CA ASP A 393 -12.32 6.50 12.73
C ASP A 393 -13.23 5.57 13.56
N ILE A 394 -13.14 5.66 14.88
CA ILE A 394 -13.71 4.68 15.83
C ILE A 394 -14.43 5.34 17.01
N GLU A 395 -14.83 6.60 16.83
CA GLU A 395 -15.80 7.32 17.66
C GLU A 395 -15.36 7.47 19.13
N GLY A 396 -14.12 7.94 19.33
CA GLY A 396 -13.64 8.48 20.60
C GLY A 396 -12.57 7.64 21.30
N THR A 397 -12.24 6.45 20.80
CA THR A 397 -11.23 5.57 21.41
C THR A 397 -9.86 5.67 20.74
N GLU A 398 -9.72 6.59 19.77
CA GLU A 398 -8.50 6.84 19.02
C GLU A 398 -7.33 7.17 19.95
N PHE A 399 -7.55 8.07 20.92
CA PHE A 399 -6.51 8.52 21.85
C PHE A 399 -5.93 7.37 22.67
N ASP A 400 -6.78 6.52 23.25
CA ASP A 400 -6.35 5.40 24.08
C ASP A 400 -5.54 4.37 23.26
N ILE A 401 -6.02 4.06 22.06
CA ILE A 401 -5.34 3.11 21.16
C ILE A 401 -4.02 3.69 20.67
N ILE A 402 -4.00 4.94 20.22
CA ILE A 402 -2.77 5.58 19.73
C ILE A 402 -1.74 5.69 20.84
N ARG A 403 -2.14 6.10 22.05
CA ARG A 403 -1.26 6.11 23.23
C ARG A 403 -0.65 4.73 23.46
N LYS A 404 -1.47 3.67 23.45
CA LYS A 404 -0.97 2.29 23.58
C LYS A 404 -0.02 1.91 22.44
N MET A 405 -0.30 2.32 21.20
CA MET A 405 0.59 2.07 20.06
C MET A 405 1.94 2.79 20.19
N VAL A 406 1.96 3.99 20.76
CA VAL A 406 3.21 4.72 21.09
C VAL A 406 3.97 3.96 22.17
N GLU A 407 3.34 3.67 23.31
CA GLU A 407 3.96 3.00 24.46
C GLU A 407 4.57 1.64 24.07
N THR A 408 3.88 0.88 23.24
CA THR A 408 4.33 -0.47 22.82
C THR A 408 5.31 -0.45 21.64
N GLY A 409 5.51 0.70 20.99
CA GLY A 409 6.28 0.84 19.76
C GLY A 409 5.56 0.34 18.49
N ALA A 410 4.30 -0.07 18.58
CA ALA A 410 3.50 -0.50 17.42
C ALA A 410 3.36 0.62 16.37
N ILE A 411 3.33 1.88 16.82
CA ILE A 411 3.20 3.04 15.94
C ILE A 411 4.37 3.18 14.95
N CYS A 412 5.56 2.66 15.30
CA CYS A 412 6.75 2.74 14.45
C CYS A 412 6.65 1.84 13.19
N LEU A 413 5.67 0.93 13.16
CA LEU A 413 5.39 0.05 12.02
C LEU A 413 4.42 0.68 11.00
N ILE A 414 3.88 1.87 11.30
CA ILE A 414 2.93 2.57 10.44
C ILE A 414 3.70 3.61 9.62
N ASP A 415 3.59 3.56 8.29
CA ASP A 415 4.24 4.54 7.41
C ASP A 415 3.34 5.77 7.19
N GLU A 416 2.02 5.56 7.03
CA GLU A 416 1.04 6.60 6.72
C GLU A 416 -0.28 6.37 7.46
N MET A 417 -0.86 7.44 8.02
CA MET A 417 -2.07 7.35 8.83
C MET A 417 -3.09 8.45 8.49
N PHE A 418 -4.35 8.06 8.29
CA PHE A 418 -5.50 8.93 8.11
C PHE A 418 -6.36 8.83 9.36
N LEU A 419 -6.41 9.89 10.15
CA LEU A 419 -7.01 9.83 11.48
C LEU A 419 -8.14 10.84 11.60
N GLU A 420 -9.35 10.34 11.87
CA GLU A 420 -10.46 11.16 12.32
C GLU A 420 -10.40 11.29 13.84
N CYS A 421 -10.08 12.49 14.30
CA CYS A 421 -10.08 12.79 15.71
C CYS A 421 -11.49 13.22 16.16
N HIS A 422 -12.03 12.48 17.13
CA HIS A 422 -13.31 12.76 17.77
C HIS A 422 -13.11 13.62 19.02
N TYR A 423 -13.68 14.82 19.02
CA TYR A 423 -13.53 15.84 20.08
C TYR A 423 -14.85 16.60 20.30
N ASN A 424 -14.90 17.44 21.34
CA ASN A 424 -16.04 18.26 21.74
C ASN A 424 -16.35 19.37 20.72
N ARG A 425 -17.01 19.01 19.62
CA ARG A 425 -17.36 19.90 18.49
C ARG A 425 -18.54 20.81 18.79
N TRP A 426 -18.61 21.94 18.09
CA TRP A 426 -19.81 22.79 18.04
C TRP A 426 -21.03 22.05 17.49
N ARG A 427 -22.18 22.21 18.16
CA ARG A 427 -23.44 21.62 17.70
C ARG A 427 -23.96 22.36 16.47
N ARG A 428 -24.30 21.60 15.42
CA ARG A 428 -24.85 22.17 14.19
C ARG A 428 -26.22 22.83 14.39
N CYS A 429 -27.03 22.33 15.33
CA CYS A 429 -28.39 22.80 15.58
C CYS A 429 -28.47 23.97 16.58
N CYS A 430 -27.47 24.17 17.43
CA CYS A 430 -27.50 25.14 18.53
C CYS A 430 -26.23 26.01 18.50
N LYS A 431 -26.37 27.28 18.09
CA LYS A 431 -25.23 28.22 18.07
C LYS A 431 -24.72 28.45 19.50
N GLY A 432 -23.41 28.35 19.68
CA GLY A 432 -22.75 28.58 20.98
C GLY A 432 -22.74 27.36 21.92
N GLU A 433 -23.38 26.24 21.55
CA GLU A 433 -23.32 25.01 22.34
C GLU A 433 -22.32 24.02 21.75
N ARG A 434 -21.54 23.37 22.62
CA ARG A 434 -20.67 22.26 22.25
C ARG A 434 -21.29 20.91 22.62
N SER A 435 -20.83 19.85 21.96
CA SER A 435 -21.29 18.48 22.16
C SER A 435 -20.48 17.75 23.22
N SER A 436 -21.07 17.53 24.41
CA SER A 436 -20.48 16.70 25.48
C SER A 436 -20.27 15.21 25.15
N LYS A 437 -20.47 14.77 23.89
CA LYS A 437 -20.25 13.39 23.44
C LYS A 437 -18.79 12.93 23.65
N TYR A 438 -17.84 13.84 23.49
CA TYR A 438 -16.40 13.59 23.70
C TYR A 438 -15.84 14.60 24.69
N GLN A 439 -14.88 14.15 25.49
CA GLN A 439 -14.23 14.99 26.50
C GLN A 439 -13.10 15.82 25.90
N ASN A 440 -12.40 15.25 24.93
CA ASN A 440 -11.21 15.88 24.35
C ASN A 440 -11.55 17.13 23.55
N GLU A 441 -10.63 18.08 23.53
CA GLU A 441 -10.72 19.31 22.75
C GLU A 441 -9.98 19.22 21.42
N TYR A 442 -10.21 20.21 20.54
CA TYR A 442 -9.54 20.26 19.25
C TYR A 442 -8.01 20.37 19.38
N ASN A 443 -7.53 21.10 20.40
CA ASN A 443 -6.09 21.28 20.62
C ASN A 443 -5.40 19.95 20.97
N GLU A 444 -6.07 19.07 21.73
CA GLU A 444 -5.55 17.73 22.04
C GLU A 444 -5.42 16.86 20.77
N CYS A 445 -6.31 17.02 19.80
CA CYS A 445 -6.15 16.40 18.49
C CYS A 445 -4.90 16.92 17.76
N MET A 446 -4.63 18.23 17.83
CA MET A 446 -3.47 18.84 17.19
C MET A 446 -2.15 18.37 17.81
N GLU A 447 -2.10 18.25 19.14
CA GLU A 447 -0.97 17.67 19.86
C GLU A 447 -0.75 16.21 19.46
N LEU A 448 -1.84 15.42 19.34
CA LEU A 448 -1.78 14.04 18.88
C LEU A 448 -1.21 13.93 17.45
N PHE A 449 -1.72 14.71 16.50
CA PHE A 449 -1.23 14.71 15.12
C PHE A 449 0.25 15.12 15.04
N SER A 450 0.64 16.16 15.79
CA SER A 450 2.02 16.65 15.83
C SER A 450 2.97 15.61 16.42
N SER A 451 2.59 15.00 17.55
CA SER A 451 3.36 13.94 18.22
C SER A 451 3.58 12.72 17.32
N LEU A 452 2.58 12.35 16.52
CA LEU A 452 2.71 11.25 15.56
C LEU A 452 3.67 11.59 14.41
N ARG A 453 3.60 12.83 13.89
CA ARG A 453 4.55 13.34 12.89
C ARG A 453 5.99 13.37 13.43
N GLU A 454 6.19 13.80 14.67
CA GLU A 454 7.50 13.75 15.34
C GLU A 454 8.07 12.32 15.47
N LYS A 455 7.19 11.32 15.60
CA LYS A 455 7.54 9.89 15.64
C LYS A 455 7.74 9.27 14.25
N GLY A 456 7.70 10.06 13.18
CA GLY A 456 8.03 9.60 11.83
C GLY A 456 6.87 8.98 11.06
N VAL A 457 5.63 9.14 11.54
CA VAL A 457 4.42 8.70 10.82
C VAL A 457 3.89 9.86 9.99
N LEU A 458 3.61 9.62 8.71
CA LEU A 458 2.95 10.62 7.87
C LEU A 458 1.46 10.65 8.20
N VAL A 459 1.02 11.63 9.01
CA VAL A 459 -0.36 11.72 9.47
C VAL A 459 -1.16 12.79 8.74
N HIS A 460 -2.37 12.42 8.33
CA HIS A 460 -3.35 13.23 7.63
C HIS A 460 -4.63 13.37 8.46
N GLN A 461 -5.15 14.61 8.57
CA GLN A 461 -6.42 14.88 9.25
C GLN A 461 -7.62 14.41 8.41
N TRP A 462 -8.41 13.48 8.97
CA TRP A 462 -9.64 12.93 8.40
C TRP A 462 -10.89 13.45 9.15
N TRP A 463 -12.05 13.51 8.47
CA TRP A 463 -13.30 14.10 8.98
C TRP A 463 -14.56 13.50 8.34
#